data_AF-A0A931DYC8-F1
#
_entry.id   AF-A0A931DYC8-F1
#
_cell.length_a   1.000
_cell.length_b   1.000
_cell.length_c   1.000
_cell.angle_alpha   90.00
_cell.angle_beta   90.00
_cell.angle_gamma   90.00
#
_symmetry.space_group_name_H-M   'P 1'
#
loop_
_entity.id
_entity.type
_entity.pdbx_description
1 polymer ?
#
loop_
_entity_poly.entity_id
_entity_poly.type
_entity_poly.pdbx_seq_one_letter_code
_entity_poly.pdbx_strand_id
1 'polypeptide(L)'
;MQIASFTIHYTPSEDDYYYDNDEVWAAYYDLYPDEDVDFETFIEDNPEFGTYTGESFPVGIITFDPSDGKRVTKLLDPYSIEAPEWYSDYIACDIEEIIDEFFKSDGPGLFDEEGRCCPTWDIELTVNRPLSAANFEAALDRLMDTFVTRALNHEHRLYETFTLDFRTNIKKDEHLPIAVFAYCAPTGEFSAEWLIDDNPFAPPKLNRAQRKHIQRQTDEFMANMTAENIQIAFNNIRRPQFGIYRVDSYPALSSGQAVDMALADLKELWSTRKAA
;
A
#
# COMPACT_ATOMS: atom_id res chain seq x y z
N MET A 1 4.41 -30.18 -16.45
CA MET A 1 4.93 -30.89 -15.26
C MET A 1 3.93 -30.68 -14.11
N GLN A 2 3.69 -31.68 -13.25
CA GLN A 2 2.93 -31.45 -12.01
C GLN A 2 3.92 -31.08 -10.92
N ILE A 3 3.73 -29.89 -10.33
CA ILE A 3 4.59 -29.36 -9.28
C ILE A 3 3.78 -29.43 -7.98
N ALA A 4 4.40 -30.01 -6.94
CA ALA A 4 3.86 -29.93 -5.60
C ALA A 4 4.23 -28.56 -5.03
N SER A 5 3.28 -27.87 -4.42
CA SER A 5 3.50 -26.52 -3.90
C SER A 5 2.68 -26.26 -2.66
N PHE A 6 3.19 -25.38 -1.81
CA PHE A 6 2.57 -24.94 -0.57
C PHE A 6 2.54 -23.42 -0.56
N THR A 7 1.45 -22.83 -0.07
CA THR A 7 1.39 -21.41 0.28
C THR A 7 1.89 -21.27 1.70
N ILE A 8 2.80 -20.31 1.88
CA ILE A 8 3.30 -19.89 3.19
C ILE A 8 2.34 -18.83 3.69
N HIS A 9 1.75 -19.09 4.85
CA HIS A 9 1.01 -18.10 5.62
C HIS A 9 1.85 -17.74 6.83
N TYR A 10 2.04 -16.45 7.06
CA TYR A 10 2.78 -15.92 8.19
C TYR A 10 1.82 -15.18 9.11
N THR A 11 1.87 -15.52 10.39
CA THR A 11 1.17 -14.80 11.44
C THR A 11 2.23 -13.94 12.13
N PRO A 12 2.22 -12.61 11.96
CA PRO A 12 3.18 -11.75 12.66
C PRO A 12 3.02 -11.97 14.16
N SER A 13 4.10 -11.85 14.93
CA SER A 13 4.00 -11.69 16.38
C SER A 13 3.69 -10.23 16.73
N GLU A 14 3.32 -9.97 17.99
CA GLU A 14 3.18 -8.58 18.47
C GLU A 14 4.51 -7.84 18.31
N ASP A 15 5.62 -8.50 18.61
CA ASP A 15 6.96 -7.93 18.44
C ASP A 15 7.23 -7.57 16.96
N ASP A 16 6.96 -8.47 16.00
CA ASP A 16 7.25 -8.22 14.58
C ASP A 16 6.47 -7.01 14.01
N TYR A 17 5.27 -6.76 14.51
CA TYR A 17 4.45 -5.64 14.04
C TYR A 17 5.00 -4.27 14.48
N TYR A 18 5.65 -4.20 15.64
CA TYR A 18 6.07 -2.93 16.23
C TYR A 18 7.58 -2.68 16.18
N TYR A 19 8.41 -3.73 16.10
CA TYR A 19 9.87 -3.60 16.16
C TYR A 19 10.48 -2.84 14.96
N ASP A 20 9.79 -2.80 13.81
CA ASP A 20 10.30 -2.18 12.58
C ASP A 20 9.71 -0.80 12.27
N ASN A 21 8.87 -0.26 13.16
CA ASN A 21 8.28 1.05 12.98
C ASN A 21 9.12 2.14 13.67
N ASP A 22 10.01 2.77 12.91
CA ASP A 22 10.88 3.86 13.38
C ASP A 22 10.10 5.00 14.05
N GLU A 23 8.86 5.28 13.62
CA GLU A 23 8.02 6.30 14.24
C GLU A 23 7.53 5.87 15.64
N VAL A 24 7.26 4.58 15.83
CA VAL A 24 6.85 3.99 17.11
C VAL A 24 8.01 4.03 18.10
N TRP A 25 9.22 3.66 17.69
CA TRP A 25 10.41 3.75 18.54
C TRP A 25 10.79 5.19 18.88
N ALA A 26 10.70 6.10 17.91
CA ALA A 26 10.92 7.52 18.16
C ALA A 26 9.91 8.07 19.16
N ALA A 27 8.62 7.73 19.02
CA ALA A 27 7.59 8.14 19.95
C ALA A 27 7.78 7.54 21.36
N TYR A 28 8.14 6.26 21.44
CA TYR A 28 8.44 5.58 22.70
C TYR A 28 9.57 6.27 23.45
N TYR A 29 10.70 6.55 22.77
CA TYR A 29 11.85 7.20 23.40
C TYR A 29 11.62 8.70 23.71
N ASP A 30 10.75 9.40 22.97
CA ASP A 30 10.39 10.79 23.27
C ASP A 30 9.46 10.89 24.50
N LEU A 31 8.54 9.93 24.66
CA LEU A 31 7.58 9.91 25.78
C LEU A 31 8.19 9.34 27.07
N TYR A 32 9.07 8.34 26.94
CA TYR A 32 9.70 7.65 28.07
C TYR A 32 11.24 7.69 27.99
N PRO A 33 11.86 8.89 28.00
CA PRO A 33 13.31 9.02 27.86
C PRO A 33 14.11 8.51 29.07
N ASP A 34 13.49 8.43 30.26
CA ASP A 34 14.14 8.14 31.55
C ASP A 34 13.34 7.15 32.44
N GLU A 35 12.27 6.53 31.92
CA GLU A 35 11.42 5.60 32.67
C GLU A 35 11.57 4.16 32.16
N ASP A 36 11.63 3.19 33.09
CA ASP A 36 11.58 1.75 32.79
C ASP A 36 10.11 1.34 32.50
N VAL A 37 9.47 1.97 31.53
CA VAL A 37 8.16 1.52 31.00
C VAL A 37 8.46 0.49 29.94
N ASP A 38 7.99 -0.74 30.10
CA ASP A 38 8.17 -1.73 29.04
C ASP A 38 7.39 -1.33 27.79
N PHE A 39 7.89 -1.80 26.64
CA PHE A 39 7.35 -1.45 25.35
C PHE A 39 5.88 -1.93 25.18
N GLU A 40 5.53 -3.05 25.81
CA GLU A 40 4.16 -3.59 25.85
C GLU A 40 3.18 -2.59 26.48
N THR A 41 3.53 -1.99 27.62
CA THR A 41 2.70 -0.97 28.30
C THR A 41 2.53 0.30 27.44
N PHE A 42 3.58 0.70 26.71
CA PHE A 42 3.50 1.85 25.79
C PHE A 42 2.49 1.62 24.67
N ILE A 43 2.50 0.45 24.05
CA ILE A 43 1.57 0.11 22.98
C ILE A 43 0.12 0.05 23.49
N GLU A 44 -0.11 -0.51 24.69
CA GLU A 44 -1.44 -0.52 25.31
C GLU A 44 -2.00 0.90 25.55
N ASP A 45 -1.14 1.81 25.99
CA ASP A 45 -1.51 3.20 26.29
C ASP A 45 -1.63 4.08 25.04
N ASN A 46 -1.10 3.66 23.89
CA ASN A 46 -1.06 4.42 22.64
C ASN A 46 -1.56 3.58 21.43
N PRO A 47 -2.84 3.17 21.42
CA PRO A 47 -3.41 2.30 20.38
C PRO A 47 -3.43 2.93 18.98
N GLU A 48 -3.16 4.23 18.86
CA GLU A 48 -2.95 4.92 17.57
C GLU A 48 -1.75 4.41 16.78
N PHE A 49 -0.78 3.74 17.42
CA PHE A 49 0.38 3.14 16.76
C PHE A 49 0.08 1.78 16.12
N GLY A 50 -1.19 1.36 16.12
CA GLY A 50 -1.69 0.20 15.40
C GLY A 50 -2.33 -0.82 16.34
N THR A 51 -3.20 -1.68 15.77
CA THR A 51 -3.74 -2.84 16.47
C THR A 51 -3.16 -4.09 15.84
N TYR A 52 -2.35 -4.81 16.60
CA TYR A 52 -1.98 -6.19 16.29
C TYR A 52 -3.26 -7.03 16.15
N THR A 53 -3.45 -7.65 14.98
CA THR A 53 -4.66 -8.43 14.68
C THR A 53 -4.48 -9.92 14.92
N GLY A 54 -3.23 -10.42 14.98
CA GLY A 54 -2.92 -11.85 15.07
C GLY A 54 -3.45 -12.68 13.89
N GLU A 55 -3.79 -12.03 12.76
CA GLU A 55 -4.30 -12.69 11.57
C GLU A 55 -3.17 -13.19 10.68
N SER A 56 -3.30 -14.41 10.17
CA SER A 56 -2.32 -15.01 9.27
C SER A 56 -2.48 -14.52 7.82
N PHE A 57 -1.36 -14.18 7.18
CA PHE A 57 -1.30 -13.56 5.86
C PHE A 57 -0.50 -14.42 4.87
N PRO A 58 -0.99 -14.70 3.64
CA PRO A 58 -0.19 -15.44 2.67
C PRO A 58 0.97 -14.57 2.16
N VAL A 59 2.19 -15.03 2.38
CA VAL A 59 3.44 -14.29 2.11
C VAL A 59 4.31 -14.95 1.05
N GLY A 60 3.97 -16.15 0.57
CA GLY A 60 4.84 -16.80 -0.40
C GLY A 60 4.42 -18.18 -0.85
N ILE A 61 5.24 -18.75 -1.74
CA ILE A 61 5.07 -20.08 -2.29
C ILE A 61 6.36 -20.87 -2.15
N ILE A 62 6.23 -22.11 -1.70
CA ILE A 62 7.27 -23.13 -1.78
C ILE A 62 6.86 -24.11 -2.88
N THR A 63 7.78 -24.43 -3.77
CA THR A 63 7.60 -25.44 -4.82
C THR A 63 8.64 -26.53 -4.69
N PHE A 64 8.21 -27.76 -4.95
CA PHE A 64 9.04 -28.95 -4.94
C PHE A 64 9.01 -29.63 -6.30
N ASP A 65 10.19 -29.91 -6.84
CA ASP A 65 10.34 -30.89 -7.90
C ASP A 65 10.57 -32.28 -7.27
N PRO A 66 9.58 -33.18 -7.33
CA PRO A 66 9.71 -34.52 -6.74
C PRO A 66 10.73 -35.40 -7.46
N SER A 67 11.21 -35.01 -8.65
CA SER A 67 12.10 -35.83 -9.47
C SER A 67 13.59 -35.64 -9.17
N ASP A 68 14.01 -34.46 -8.73
CA ASP A 68 15.40 -34.14 -8.37
C ASP A 68 15.57 -33.53 -6.97
N GLY A 69 14.47 -33.36 -6.23
CA GLY A 69 14.48 -32.81 -4.88
C GLY A 69 14.76 -31.31 -4.81
N LYS A 70 14.77 -30.61 -5.95
CA LYS A 70 14.93 -29.15 -5.94
C LYS A 70 13.73 -28.48 -5.31
N ARG A 71 14.04 -27.50 -4.47
CA ARG A 71 13.08 -26.58 -3.87
C ARG A 71 13.35 -25.17 -4.40
N VAL A 72 12.28 -24.42 -4.63
CA VAL A 72 12.36 -22.97 -4.76
C VAL A 72 11.27 -22.36 -3.92
N THR A 73 11.68 -21.39 -3.12
CA THR A 73 10.79 -20.52 -2.36
C THR A 73 10.76 -19.18 -3.08
N LYS A 74 9.57 -18.58 -3.16
CA LYS A 74 9.38 -17.19 -3.57
C LYS A 74 8.48 -16.54 -2.56
N LEU A 75 8.99 -15.50 -1.92
CA LEU A 75 8.21 -14.65 -1.04
C LEU A 75 7.59 -13.49 -1.83
N LEU A 76 6.58 -12.88 -1.22
CA LEU A 76 6.03 -11.59 -1.60
C LEU A 76 7.15 -10.56 -1.48
N ASP A 77 7.19 -9.63 -2.42
CA ASP A 77 8.15 -8.52 -2.35
C ASP A 77 7.65 -7.54 -1.26
N PRO A 78 8.45 -7.23 -0.22
CA PRO A 78 8.07 -6.28 0.83
C PRO A 78 7.66 -4.90 0.31
N TYR A 79 8.21 -4.52 -0.85
CA TYR A 79 7.89 -3.24 -1.50
C TYR A 79 6.79 -3.38 -2.56
N SER A 80 6.22 -4.58 -2.72
CA SER A 80 5.03 -4.74 -3.56
C SER A 80 3.84 -4.07 -2.91
N ILE A 81 2.92 -3.62 -3.73
CA ILE A 81 1.73 -2.94 -3.23
C ILE A 81 0.73 -3.90 -2.58
N GLU A 82 0.88 -5.19 -2.84
CA GLU A 82 0.12 -6.25 -2.20
C GLU A 82 0.67 -6.62 -0.82
N ALA A 83 1.84 -6.09 -0.44
CA ALA A 83 2.39 -6.26 0.91
C ALA A 83 1.67 -5.38 1.93
N PRO A 84 1.32 -5.91 3.11
CA PRO A 84 0.86 -5.11 4.23
C PRO A 84 1.93 -4.12 4.68
N GLU A 85 1.51 -2.99 5.27
CA GLU A 85 2.44 -1.97 5.76
C GLU A 85 3.45 -2.48 6.80
N TRP A 86 3.07 -3.52 7.56
CA TRP A 86 3.95 -4.17 8.53
C TRP A 86 4.93 -5.16 7.88
N TYR A 87 4.71 -5.60 6.64
CA TYR A 87 5.52 -6.64 6.01
C TYR A 87 6.80 -6.04 5.40
N SER A 88 7.88 -6.09 6.17
CA SER A 88 9.17 -5.51 5.80
C SER A 88 10.15 -6.54 5.24
N ASP A 89 11.29 -6.04 4.74
CA ASP A 89 12.44 -6.84 4.35
C ASP A 89 13.05 -7.62 5.51
N TYR A 90 12.95 -7.13 6.76
CA TYR A 90 13.34 -7.88 7.95
C TYR A 90 12.46 -9.11 8.14
N ILE A 91 11.14 -8.94 8.10
CA ILE A 91 10.18 -10.04 8.23
C ILE A 91 10.34 -11.04 7.09
N ALA A 92 10.55 -10.57 5.86
CA ALA A 92 10.83 -11.46 4.74
C ALA A 92 12.09 -12.30 4.96
N CYS A 93 13.17 -11.71 5.51
CA CYS A 93 14.38 -12.44 5.86
C CYS A 93 14.15 -13.46 6.99
N ASP A 94 13.43 -13.09 8.04
CA ASP A 94 13.11 -14.00 9.14
C ASP A 94 12.30 -15.22 8.67
N ILE A 95 11.30 -15.00 7.82
CA ILE A 95 10.54 -16.08 7.18
C ILE A 95 11.46 -16.99 6.35
N GLU A 96 12.40 -16.43 5.58
CA GLU A 96 13.39 -17.24 4.86
C GLU A 96 14.22 -18.09 5.79
N GLU A 97 14.70 -17.54 6.92
CA GLU A 97 15.49 -18.26 7.93
C GLU A 97 14.68 -19.40 8.58
N ILE A 98 13.43 -19.14 8.99
CA ILE A 98 12.53 -20.15 9.57
C ILE A 98 12.31 -21.28 8.56
N ILE A 99 12.04 -20.95 7.29
CA ILE A 99 11.86 -21.95 6.22
C ILE A 99 13.15 -22.76 6.02
N ASP A 100 14.30 -22.10 6.03
CA ASP A 100 15.57 -22.77 5.83
C ASP A 100 15.91 -23.70 7.00
N GLU A 101 15.63 -23.30 8.24
CA GLU A 101 15.77 -24.12 9.44
C GLU A 101 14.80 -25.31 9.43
N PHE A 102 13.53 -25.07 9.09
CA PHE A 102 12.49 -26.09 8.93
C PHE A 102 12.93 -27.23 8.00
N PHE A 103 13.69 -26.92 6.94
CA PHE A 103 14.22 -27.93 6.03
C PHE A 103 15.64 -28.42 6.34
N LYS A 104 16.40 -27.76 7.22
CA LYS A 104 17.73 -28.23 7.68
C LYS A 104 17.61 -29.27 8.79
N SER A 105 16.53 -29.25 9.56
CA SER A 105 16.22 -30.31 10.54
C SER A 105 15.82 -31.61 9.82
N ASP A 106 16.78 -32.50 9.57
CA ASP A 106 16.54 -33.87 9.07
C ASP A 106 15.64 -34.67 10.07
N GLY A 107 14.31 -34.62 9.95
CA GLY A 107 13.44 -35.43 10.82
C GLY A 107 11.93 -35.37 10.56
N PRO A 108 11.21 -36.50 10.65
CA PRO A 108 9.80 -36.66 10.24
C PRO A 108 8.85 -36.13 11.32
N GLY A 109 8.69 -34.81 11.39
CA GLY A 109 7.59 -34.15 12.08
C GLY A 109 6.64 -33.43 11.12
N LEU A 110 6.89 -33.57 9.81
CA LEU A 110 6.29 -32.79 8.73
C LEU A 110 4.78 -32.86 8.68
N PHE A 111 4.21 -33.95 9.20
CA PHE A 111 2.79 -34.10 9.27
C PHE A 111 2.43 -34.82 10.55
N ASP A 112 1.37 -34.40 11.22
CA ASP A 112 0.74 -35.25 12.24
C ASP A 112 0.28 -36.59 11.62
N GLU A 113 -0.20 -37.50 12.44
CA GLU A 113 -0.70 -38.81 11.96
C GLU A 113 -1.81 -38.67 10.90
N GLU A 114 -2.41 -37.48 10.75
CA GLU A 114 -3.44 -37.14 9.77
C GLU A 114 -2.92 -36.43 8.51
N GLY A 115 -1.61 -36.19 8.36
CA GLY A 115 -1.09 -35.57 7.14
C GLY A 115 -1.16 -34.04 7.15
N ARG A 116 -1.21 -33.36 8.32
CA ARG A 116 -1.24 -31.89 8.44
C ARG A 116 0.10 -31.30 8.87
N CYS A 117 0.57 -30.26 8.17
CA CYS A 117 1.85 -29.63 8.47
C CYS A 117 1.87 -29.14 9.92
N CYS A 118 2.86 -29.55 10.72
CA CYS A 118 3.04 -29.01 12.05
C CYS A 118 3.51 -27.55 11.92
N PRO A 119 2.77 -26.56 12.44
CA PRO A 119 3.19 -25.17 12.37
C PRO A 119 4.45 -24.97 13.23
N THR A 120 5.42 -24.22 12.72
CA THR A 120 6.18 -23.31 13.61
C THR A 120 5.21 -22.21 14.03
N TRP A 121 5.33 -21.66 15.24
CA TRP A 121 4.30 -20.78 15.84
C TRP A 121 3.86 -19.62 14.92
N ASP A 122 4.73 -19.21 14.00
CA ASP A 122 4.55 -18.05 13.13
C ASP A 122 4.32 -18.40 11.64
N ILE A 123 4.47 -19.68 11.23
CA ILE A 123 4.29 -20.11 9.83
C ILE A 123 3.34 -21.31 9.71
N GLU A 124 2.33 -21.16 8.86
CA GLU A 124 1.45 -22.23 8.40
C GLU A 124 1.65 -22.53 6.91
N LEU A 125 1.65 -23.82 6.55
CA LEU A 125 1.78 -24.27 5.16
C LEU A 125 0.47 -24.88 4.64
N THR A 126 -0.10 -24.25 3.61
CA THR A 126 -1.32 -24.74 2.95
C THR A 126 -0.99 -25.43 1.64
N VAL A 127 -1.42 -26.69 1.47
CA VAL A 127 -1.20 -27.45 0.23
C VAL A 127 -1.99 -26.83 -0.93
N ASN A 128 -1.30 -26.47 -2.01
CA ASN A 128 -1.92 -25.95 -3.22
C ASN A 128 -2.39 -27.08 -4.14
N ARG A 129 -3.46 -26.80 -4.89
CA ARG A 129 -3.89 -27.71 -5.96
C ARG A 129 -2.79 -27.76 -7.04
N PRO A 130 -2.47 -28.94 -7.61
CA PRO A 130 -1.43 -29.05 -8.63
C PRO A 130 -1.74 -28.17 -9.84
N LEU A 131 -0.78 -27.32 -10.23
CA LEU A 131 -0.86 -26.52 -11.46
C LEU A 131 0.00 -27.13 -12.56
N SER A 132 -0.47 -27.00 -13.81
CA SER A 132 0.31 -27.35 -15.00
C SER A 132 1.05 -26.11 -15.50
N ALA A 133 2.38 -26.21 -15.56
CA ALA A 133 3.25 -25.17 -16.11
C ALA A 133 4.26 -25.75 -17.10
N ALA A 134 4.77 -24.87 -17.97
CA ALA A 134 5.75 -25.20 -18.99
C ALA A 134 7.16 -25.40 -18.41
N ASN A 135 7.51 -24.64 -17.36
CA ASN A 135 8.74 -24.76 -16.59
C ASN A 135 8.48 -24.36 -15.13
N PHE A 136 9.50 -24.52 -14.30
CA PHE A 136 9.41 -24.32 -12.86
C PHE A 136 9.22 -22.85 -12.46
N GLU A 137 9.93 -21.92 -13.10
CA GLU A 137 9.80 -20.47 -12.88
C GLU A 137 8.40 -19.95 -13.23
N ALA A 138 7.85 -20.31 -14.40
CA ALA A 138 6.51 -19.92 -14.78
C ALA A 138 5.41 -20.59 -13.93
N ALA A 139 5.73 -21.72 -13.27
CA ALA A 139 4.84 -22.29 -12.27
C ALA A 139 4.81 -21.44 -11.01
N LEU A 140 5.98 -21.03 -10.53
CA LEU A 140 6.16 -20.24 -9.33
C LEU A 140 5.45 -18.89 -9.47
N ASP A 141 5.61 -18.20 -10.61
CA ASP A 141 4.91 -16.93 -10.87
C ASP A 141 3.39 -17.09 -10.91
N ARG A 142 2.89 -18.16 -11.53
CA ARG A 142 1.45 -18.45 -11.56
C ARG A 142 0.89 -18.82 -10.19
N LEU A 143 1.68 -19.54 -9.39
CA LEU A 143 1.31 -19.92 -8.03
C LEU A 143 1.26 -18.68 -7.12
N MET A 144 2.26 -17.79 -7.22
CA MET A 144 2.26 -16.51 -6.51
C MET A 144 1.04 -15.68 -6.88
N ASP A 145 0.78 -15.47 -8.18
CA ASP A 145 -0.40 -14.73 -8.65
C ASP A 145 -1.71 -15.36 -8.11
N THR A 146 -1.84 -16.69 -8.20
CA THR A 146 -3.11 -17.37 -7.86
C THR A 146 -3.38 -17.47 -6.36
N PHE A 147 -2.35 -17.80 -5.57
CA PHE A 147 -2.52 -18.22 -4.17
C PHE A 147 -1.96 -17.22 -3.16
N VAL A 148 -1.15 -16.26 -3.59
CA VAL A 148 -0.66 -15.15 -2.78
C VAL A 148 -1.37 -13.89 -3.26
N THR A 149 -0.92 -13.27 -4.34
CA THR A 149 -1.38 -11.94 -4.80
C THR A 149 -2.91 -11.83 -4.98
N ARG A 150 -3.58 -12.82 -5.59
CA ARG A 150 -5.06 -12.82 -5.70
C ARG A 150 -5.78 -13.14 -4.40
N ALA A 151 -5.19 -13.98 -3.53
CA ALA A 151 -5.77 -14.26 -2.22
C ALA A 151 -5.72 -13.02 -1.33
N LEU A 152 -4.74 -12.14 -1.56
CA LEU A 152 -4.60 -10.84 -0.92
C LEU A 152 -5.61 -9.81 -1.40
N ASN A 153 -6.30 -10.08 -2.53
CA ASN A 153 -7.51 -9.40 -2.98
C ASN A 153 -7.61 -7.89 -2.71
N HIS A 154 -6.52 -7.16 -2.94
CA HIS A 154 -6.63 -5.76 -3.33
C HIS A 154 -7.15 -5.78 -4.77
N GLU A 155 -8.46 -5.87 -4.97
CA GLU A 155 -9.02 -5.71 -6.31
C GLU A 155 -8.57 -4.35 -6.84
N HIS A 156 -7.81 -4.33 -7.93
CA HIS A 156 -7.54 -3.07 -8.63
C HIS A 156 -8.89 -2.45 -8.98
N ARG A 157 -9.20 -1.34 -8.32
CA ARG A 157 -10.38 -0.55 -8.62
C ARG A 157 -9.98 0.54 -9.58
N LEU A 158 -10.91 0.90 -10.46
CA LEU A 158 -10.72 2.03 -11.34
C LEU A 158 -11.03 3.30 -10.54
N TYR A 159 -10.02 4.10 -10.25
CA TYR A 159 -10.16 5.42 -9.63
C TYR A 159 -10.20 6.47 -10.72
N GLU A 160 -11.18 7.36 -10.66
CA GLU A 160 -11.17 8.58 -11.45
C GLU A 160 -10.34 9.64 -10.72
N THR A 161 -9.39 10.24 -11.44
CA THR A 161 -8.53 11.27 -10.88
C THR A 161 -8.74 12.61 -11.55
N PHE A 162 -8.64 13.67 -10.77
CA PHE A 162 -8.84 15.02 -11.22
C PHE A 162 -8.04 16.00 -10.37
N THR A 163 -7.76 17.17 -10.92
CA THR A 163 -7.13 18.28 -10.21
C THR A 163 -8.15 19.35 -9.87
N LEU A 164 -7.92 20.04 -8.77
CA LEU A 164 -8.46 21.37 -8.54
C LEU A 164 -7.37 22.37 -8.95
N ASP A 165 -7.70 23.19 -9.93
CA ASP A 165 -6.79 24.17 -10.49
C ASP A 165 -7.19 25.59 -10.07
N PHE A 166 -6.20 26.39 -9.70
CA PHE A 166 -6.34 27.81 -9.42
C PHE A 166 -5.83 28.66 -10.59
N ARG A 167 -6.64 29.64 -11.00
CA ARG A 167 -6.23 30.66 -11.96
C ARG A 167 -5.66 31.87 -11.24
N THR A 168 -4.35 32.04 -11.34
CA THR A 168 -3.63 33.20 -10.76
C THR A 168 -4.09 34.52 -11.39
N ASN A 169 -4.48 34.49 -12.67
CA ASN A 169 -5.07 35.61 -13.38
C ASN A 169 -6.20 35.12 -14.30
N ILE A 170 -7.44 35.51 -14.00
CA ILE A 170 -8.65 35.10 -14.75
C ILE A 170 -8.58 35.47 -16.24
N LYS A 171 -7.80 36.49 -16.61
CA LYS A 171 -7.63 36.93 -18.01
C LYS A 171 -6.58 36.13 -18.79
N LYS A 172 -5.78 35.31 -18.11
CA LYS A 172 -4.79 34.43 -18.73
C LYS A 172 -5.25 32.99 -18.58
N ASP A 173 -4.95 32.16 -19.57
CA ASP A 173 -5.25 30.73 -19.55
C ASP A 173 -4.17 29.93 -18.79
N GLU A 174 -3.70 30.50 -17.67
CA GLU A 174 -2.71 29.90 -16.78
C GLU A 174 -3.47 29.25 -15.61
N HIS A 175 -3.58 27.92 -15.64
CA HIS A 175 -4.15 27.09 -14.58
C HIS A 175 -3.03 26.44 -13.79
N LEU A 176 -3.16 26.41 -12.46
CA LEU A 176 -2.19 25.81 -11.56
C LEU A 176 -2.90 24.75 -10.70
N PRO A 177 -2.54 23.46 -10.84
CA PRO A 177 -3.00 22.41 -9.94
C PRO A 177 -2.60 22.74 -8.50
N ILE A 178 -3.59 22.85 -7.62
CA ILE A 178 -3.40 23.08 -6.18
C ILE A 178 -3.78 21.85 -5.35
N ALA A 179 -4.45 20.88 -5.97
CA ALA A 179 -4.69 19.55 -5.42
C ALA A 179 -4.95 18.53 -6.50
N VAL A 180 -4.66 17.28 -6.17
CA VAL A 180 -4.96 16.09 -6.97
C VAL A 180 -5.84 15.18 -6.14
N PHE A 181 -6.89 14.64 -6.75
CA PHE A 181 -7.88 13.80 -6.10
C PHE A 181 -7.98 12.47 -6.82
N ALA A 182 -8.27 11.41 -6.06
CA ALA A 182 -8.71 10.13 -6.57
C ALA A 182 -10.04 9.74 -5.93
N TYR A 183 -10.96 9.24 -6.75
CA TYR A 183 -12.28 8.81 -6.31
C TYR A 183 -12.67 7.48 -6.95
N CYS A 184 -13.17 6.55 -6.15
CA CYS A 184 -13.75 5.29 -6.62
C CYS A 184 -15.28 5.33 -6.45
N ALA A 185 -16.01 5.44 -7.56
CA ALA A 185 -17.47 5.54 -7.52
C ALA A 185 -18.19 4.33 -6.88
N PRO A 186 -17.77 3.06 -7.12
CA PRO A 186 -18.40 1.91 -6.49
C PRO A 186 -18.29 1.86 -4.97
N THR A 187 -17.17 2.30 -4.40
CA THR A 187 -16.88 2.18 -2.96
C THR A 187 -17.06 3.49 -2.21
N GLY A 188 -17.11 4.62 -2.91
CA GLY A 188 -17.09 5.95 -2.32
C GLY A 188 -15.73 6.36 -1.75
N GLU A 189 -14.69 5.55 -1.97
CA GLU A 189 -13.34 5.79 -1.49
C GLU A 189 -12.73 7.03 -2.15
N PHE A 190 -12.02 7.83 -1.34
CA PHE A 190 -11.56 9.15 -1.75
C PHE A 190 -10.26 9.53 -1.05
N SER A 191 -9.28 10.00 -1.83
CA SER A 191 -8.04 10.60 -1.33
C SER A 191 -7.74 11.90 -2.07
N ALA A 192 -6.99 12.78 -1.42
CA ALA A 192 -6.57 14.06 -1.97
C ALA A 192 -5.15 14.38 -1.52
N GLU A 193 -4.30 14.80 -2.45
CA GLU A 193 -2.99 15.39 -2.16
C GLU A 193 -3.03 16.90 -2.43
N TRP A 194 -2.60 17.69 -1.45
CA TRP A 194 -2.64 19.15 -1.51
C TRP A 194 -1.27 19.74 -1.85
N LEU A 195 -1.23 20.57 -2.89
CA LEU A 195 0.00 21.15 -3.43
C LEU A 195 0.11 22.64 -3.10
N ILE A 196 -0.43 23.10 -1.96
CA ILE A 196 -0.51 24.54 -1.65
C ILE A 196 0.84 25.05 -1.14
N ASP A 197 1.50 24.29 -0.26
CA ASP A 197 2.73 24.71 0.40
C ASP A 197 3.98 24.36 -0.41
N ASP A 198 4.03 23.15 -0.97
CA ASP A 198 5.08 22.69 -1.88
C ASP A 198 4.50 22.31 -3.24
N ASN A 199 4.31 23.33 -4.10
CA ASN A 199 3.73 23.14 -5.42
C ASN A 199 4.82 22.90 -6.48
N PRO A 200 4.98 21.68 -7.02
CA PRO A 200 5.99 21.41 -8.04
C PRO A 200 5.69 22.10 -9.39
N PHE A 201 4.48 22.60 -9.57
CA PHE A 201 3.98 23.17 -10.83
C PHE A 201 4.03 24.71 -10.89
N ALA A 202 4.24 25.42 -9.78
CA ALA A 202 4.10 26.87 -9.70
C ALA A 202 5.41 27.67 -9.97
N PRO A 203 5.52 28.45 -11.07
CA PRO A 203 6.71 29.24 -11.35
C PRO A 203 6.33 30.74 -11.43
N PRO A 204 5.84 31.41 -10.36
CA PRO A 204 6.58 31.68 -9.12
C PRO A 204 5.72 31.56 -7.83
N LYS A 205 6.35 31.67 -6.64
CA LYS A 205 5.68 31.54 -5.32
C LYS A 205 4.41 32.40 -5.20
N LEU A 206 3.25 31.74 -5.07
CA LEU A 206 1.97 32.36 -4.71
C LEU A 206 2.17 33.29 -3.50
N ASN A 207 1.62 34.51 -3.57
CA ASN A 207 1.75 35.45 -2.47
C ASN A 207 0.87 35.04 -1.27
N ARG A 208 1.15 35.58 -0.08
CA ARG A 208 0.43 35.21 1.17
C ARG A 208 -1.09 35.38 1.09
N ALA A 209 -1.56 36.41 0.39
CA ALA A 209 -3.00 36.66 0.23
C ALA A 209 -3.67 35.64 -0.70
N GLN A 210 -2.99 35.26 -1.79
CA GLN A 210 -3.43 34.21 -2.70
C GLN A 210 -3.47 32.86 -1.99
N ARG A 211 -2.43 32.50 -1.23
CA ARG A 211 -2.40 31.28 -0.43
C ARG A 211 -3.58 31.20 0.54
N LYS A 212 -3.82 32.28 1.30
CA LYS A 212 -4.94 32.33 2.25
C LYS A 212 -6.31 32.21 1.56
N HIS A 213 -6.45 32.82 0.38
CA HIS A 213 -7.68 32.71 -0.41
C HIS A 213 -7.89 31.30 -0.97
N ILE A 214 -6.82 30.69 -1.48
CA ILE A 214 -6.82 29.30 -1.95
C ILE A 214 -7.19 28.36 -0.80
N GLN A 215 -6.49 28.47 0.34
CA GLN A 215 -6.75 27.64 1.52
C GLN A 215 -8.22 27.70 1.93
N ARG A 216 -8.80 28.89 2.09
CA ARG A 216 -10.21 29.02 2.48
C ARG A 216 -11.17 28.35 1.48
N GLN A 217 -10.89 28.46 0.18
CA GLN A 217 -11.74 27.83 -0.84
C GLN A 217 -11.58 26.32 -0.86
N THR A 218 -10.36 25.84 -0.67
CA THR A 218 -10.04 24.43 -0.43
C THR A 218 -10.78 23.88 0.79
N ASP A 219 -10.74 24.57 1.93
CA ASP A 219 -11.42 24.16 3.16
C ASP A 219 -12.95 24.10 2.96
N GLU A 220 -13.53 25.11 2.29
CA GLU A 220 -14.96 25.14 1.94
C GLU A 220 -15.33 24.00 0.97
N PHE A 221 -14.45 23.67 0.03
CA PHE A 221 -14.66 22.55 -0.89
C PHE A 221 -14.62 21.21 -0.15
N MET A 222 -13.66 21.03 0.75
CA MET A 222 -13.48 19.80 1.53
C MET A 222 -14.60 19.55 2.52
N ALA A 223 -15.10 20.59 3.18
CA ALA A 223 -16.25 20.46 4.08
C ALA A 223 -17.50 19.89 3.37
N ASN A 224 -17.54 19.94 2.03
CA ASN A 224 -18.63 19.42 1.21
C ASN A 224 -18.27 18.14 0.42
N MET A 225 -17.01 17.70 0.41
CA MET A 225 -16.57 16.48 -0.28
C MET A 225 -16.84 15.24 0.59
N THR A 226 -18.07 14.74 0.55
CA THR A 226 -18.43 13.41 1.07
C THR A 226 -19.04 12.57 -0.04
N ALA A 227 -19.02 11.23 0.05
CA ALA A 227 -19.57 10.34 -0.98
C ALA A 227 -21.01 10.71 -1.43
N GLU A 228 -21.82 11.28 -0.52
CA GLU A 228 -23.18 11.73 -0.79
C GLU A 228 -23.27 13.15 -1.40
N ASN A 229 -22.21 13.96 -1.27
CA ASN A 229 -22.20 15.39 -1.60
C ASN A 229 -21.14 15.83 -2.62
N ILE A 230 -20.38 14.92 -3.24
CA ILE A 230 -19.34 15.24 -4.25
C ILE A 230 -19.86 16.19 -5.33
N GLN A 231 -21.07 15.96 -5.84
CA GLN A 231 -21.67 16.83 -6.86
C GLN A 231 -21.96 18.25 -6.35
N ILE A 232 -22.32 18.38 -5.07
CA ILE A 232 -22.54 19.68 -4.41
C ILE A 232 -21.20 20.40 -4.22
N ALA A 233 -20.16 19.69 -3.79
CA ALA A 233 -18.80 20.23 -3.69
C ALA A 233 -18.35 20.80 -5.05
N PHE A 234 -18.50 20.03 -6.13
CA PHE A 234 -18.15 20.48 -7.49
C PHE A 234 -18.95 21.69 -7.97
N ASN A 235 -20.23 21.80 -7.61
CA ASN A 235 -21.09 22.92 -8.00
C ASN A 235 -20.75 24.20 -7.22
N ASN A 236 -20.25 24.08 -5.99
CA ASN A 236 -19.95 25.22 -5.12
C ASN A 236 -18.59 25.88 -5.38
N ILE A 237 -17.78 25.31 -6.29
CA ILE A 237 -16.50 25.89 -6.67
C ILE A 237 -16.70 27.27 -7.31
N ARG A 238 -15.94 28.27 -6.83
CA ARG A 238 -15.95 29.64 -7.36
C ARG A 238 -15.30 29.73 -8.75
N ARG A 239 -16.07 29.41 -9.77
CA ARG A 239 -15.73 29.65 -11.18
C ARG A 239 -15.76 31.16 -11.49
N PRO A 240 -14.87 31.69 -12.36
CA PRO A 240 -13.86 30.98 -13.14
C PRO A 240 -12.51 30.83 -12.43
N GLN A 241 -12.38 31.29 -11.18
CA GLN A 241 -11.10 31.36 -10.50
C GLN A 241 -10.55 29.98 -10.14
N PHE A 242 -11.44 29.02 -9.92
CA PHE A 242 -11.12 27.61 -9.73
C PHE A 242 -11.76 26.77 -10.83
N GLY A 243 -11.05 25.74 -11.27
CA GLY A 243 -11.51 24.77 -12.25
C GLY A 243 -11.22 23.34 -11.78
N ILE A 244 -11.97 22.39 -12.31
CA ILE A 244 -11.68 20.95 -12.14
C ILE A 244 -11.28 20.41 -13.50
N TYR A 245 -10.19 19.67 -13.52
CA TYR A 245 -9.67 19.05 -14.73
C TYR A 245 -9.42 17.57 -14.46
N ARG A 246 -9.98 16.71 -15.30
CA ARG A 246 -9.69 15.28 -15.22
C ARG A 246 -8.24 15.05 -15.62
N VAL A 247 -7.53 14.20 -14.87
CA VAL A 247 -6.19 13.74 -15.23
C VAL A 247 -6.35 12.48 -16.07
N ASP A 248 -6.63 11.34 -15.43
CA ASP A 248 -7.01 10.09 -16.09
C ASP A 248 -7.79 9.18 -15.13
N SER A 249 -8.00 7.93 -15.53
CA SER A 249 -8.48 6.86 -14.66
C SER A 249 -7.38 5.82 -14.45
N TYR A 250 -7.08 5.51 -13.20
CA TYR A 250 -6.02 4.57 -12.84
C TYR A 250 -6.59 3.31 -12.18
N PRO A 251 -6.19 2.11 -12.63
CA PRO A 251 -6.41 0.89 -11.88
C PRO A 251 -5.43 0.85 -10.70
N ALA A 252 -5.92 1.09 -9.49
CA ALA A 252 -5.10 1.18 -8.28
C ALA A 252 -5.69 0.32 -7.16
N LEU A 253 -4.89 0.04 -6.13
CA LEU A 253 -5.29 -0.74 -4.96
C LEU A 253 -5.91 0.14 -3.86
N SER A 254 -5.59 1.43 -3.86
CA SER A 254 -6.15 2.44 -2.97
C SER A 254 -6.29 3.79 -3.68
N SER A 255 -7.12 4.68 -3.13
CA SER A 255 -7.20 6.06 -3.62
C SER A 255 -5.90 6.83 -3.43
N GLY A 256 -5.09 6.50 -2.42
CA GLY A 256 -3.76 7.09 -2.22
C GLY A 256 -2.82 6.78 -3.38
N GLN A 257 -2.70 5.50 -3.74
CA GLN A 257 -1.89 5.09 -4.88
C GLN A 257 -2.36 5.74 -6.20
N ALA A 258 -3.67 5.83 -6.43
CA ALA A 258 -4.20 6.51 -7.61
C ALA A 258 -3.81 7.99 -7.66
N VAL A 259 -3.71 8.67 -6.51
CA VAL A 259 -3.20 10.05 -6.43
C VAL A 259 -1.73 10.12 -6.82
N ASP A 260 -0.89 9.20 -6.33
CA ASP A 260 0.54 9.16 -6.67
C ASP A 260 0.78 8.95 -8.16
N MET A 261 0.02 8.03 -8.77
CA MET A 261 0.05 7.79 -10.22
C MET A 261 -0.35 9.05 -10.99
N ALA A 262 -1.45 9.70 -10.58
CA ALA A 262 -1.90 10.95 -11.20
C ALA A 262 -0.88 12.08 -11.07
N LEU A 263 -0.20 12.18 -9.92
CA LEU A 263 0.86 13.17 -9.68
C LEU A 263 2.08 12.93 -10.57
N ALA A 264 2.48 11.67 -10.77
CA ALA A 264 3.58 11.32 -11.67
C ALA A 264 3.27 11.76 -13.11
N ASP A 265 2.08 11.43 -13.63
CA ASP A 265 1.66 11.82 -14.97
C ASP A 265 1.53 13.34 -15.12
N LEU A 266 0.99 14.04 -14.12
CA LEU A 266 0.94 15.50 -14.11
C LEU A 266 2.33 16.13 -14.16
N LYS A 267 3.32 15.59 -13.42
CA LYS A 267 4.72 16.04 -13.46
C LYS A 267 5.31 15.87 -14.85
N GLU A 268 5.07 14.75 -15.51
CA GLU A 268 5.52 14.51 -16.88
C GLU A 268 4.89 15.50 -17.88
N LEU A 269 3.57 15.68 -17.84
CA LEU A 269 2.82 16.60 -18.70
C LEU A 269 3.32 18.04 -18.55
N TRP A 270 3.55 18.49 -17.31
CA TRP A 270 4.03 19.84 -17.01
C TRP A 270 5.48 20.06 -17.40
N SER A 271 6.34 19.04 -17.29
CA SER A 271 7.71 19.12 -17.74
C SER A 271 7.79 19.32 -19.26
N THR A 272 6.95 18.60 -20.02
CA THR A 272 6.84 18.70 -21.48
C THR A 272 6.34 20.08 -21.90
N ARG A 273 5.38 20.66 -21.16
CA ARG A 273 4.83 22.00 -21.43
C ARG A 273 5.84 23.13 -21.20
N LYS A 274 6.82 22.95 -20.31
CA LYS A 274 7.92 23.91 -20.10
C LYS A 274 9.01 23.83 -21.18
N ALA A 275 9.10 22.71 -21.91
CA ALA A 275 10.10 22.48 -22.95
C ALA A 275 9.65 22.94 -24.35
N ALA A 276 8.36 23.24 -24.53
CA ALA A 276 7.74 23.76 -25.76
C ALA A 276 7.58 25.28 -25.72
#